data_AF-A0A820EPM1-F1
#
_entry.id   AF-A0A820EPM1-F1
#
_cell.length_a   1.000
_cell.length_b   1.000
_cell.length_c   1.000
_cell.angle_alpha   90.00
_cell.angle_beta   90.00
_cell.angle_gamma   90.00
#
_symmetry.space_group_name_H-M   'P 1'
#
loop_
_entity.id
_entity.type
_entity.pdbx_description
1 polymer ?
#
loop_
_entity_poly.entity_id
_entity_poly.type
_entity_poly.pdbx_seq_one_letter_code
_entity_poly.pdbx_strand_id
1 'polypeptide(L)'
;MPAIQLTLVTNKNDIRSNTGQNYVLRIDDIKRNNYCFTDGIGKISWGLAGRIAQKMNISLSSKEDISSAYQVRVAGCKGMVAIDPESTLNDYYIHIRPSMEKFLSDDWNLEICEFARPLTLTLNDQVIRLLSDLDNPGGAFTSLQNEGFDHWQ
;
A
#
# COMPACT_ATOMS: atom_id res chain seq x y z
N MET A 1 5.26 -6.52 -14.80
CA MET A 1 5.99 -7.06 -13.63
C MET A 1 5.13 -8.17 -13.04
N PRO A 2 5.67 -9.36 -12.74
CA PRO A 2 4.88 -10.39 -12.09
C PRO A 2 4.50 -9.86 -10.70
N ALA A 3 3.23 -10.03 -10.30
CA ALA A 3 2.85 -9.85 -8.92
C ALA A 3 3.74 -10.78 -8.10
N ILE A 4 4.57 -10.21 -7.22
CA ILE A 4 5.21 -11.01 -6.19
C ILE A 4 4.06 -11.40 -5.27
N GLN A 5 3.43 -12.54 -5.57
CA GLN A 5 2.41 -13.12 -4.72
C GLN A 5 3.17 -13.70 -3.53
N LEU A 6 3.60 -12.82 -2.62
CA LEU A 6 4.12 -13.24 -1.34
C LEU A 6 2.89 -13.50 -0.48
N THR A 7 2.38 -14.72 -0.56
CA THR A 7 1.55 -15.26 0.50
C THR A 7 2.45 -15.29 1.72
N LEU A 8 2.31 -14.31 2.60
CA LEU A 8 2.78 -14.51 3.96
C LEU A 8 1.80 -15.53 4.53
N VAL A 9 2.13 -16.81 4.34
CA VAL A 9 1.65 -17.87 5.22
C VAL A 9 2.30 -17.58 6.56
N THR A 10 1.80 -16.55 7.23
CA THR A 10 1.75 -16.54 8.66
C THR A 10 0.94 -17.78 8.98
N ASN A 11 1.62 -18.88 9.30
CA ASN A 11 1.02 -20.11 9.82
C ASN A 11 -0.09 -19.70 10.82
N LYS A 12 -1.12 -20.51 11.06
CA LYS A 12 -2.16 -20.16 12.06
C LYS A 12 -1.57 -19.73 13.42
N ASN A 13 -0.34 -20.16 13.72
CA ASN A 13 0.45 -19.81 14.90
C ASN A 13 1.26 -18.49 14.80
N ASP A 14 1.44 -17.95 13.60
CA ASP A 14 2.16 -16.71 13.27
C ASP A 14 1.20 -15.51 13.11
N ILE A 15 -0.12 -15.75 13.09
CA ILE A 15 -1.19 -14.73 13.22
C ILE A 15 -1.67 -14.62 14.68
N ARG A 16 -1.43 -15.68 15.44
CA ARG A 16 -1.58 -15.69 16.88
C ARG A 16 -0.29 -15.13 17.45
N SER A 17 -0.38 -14.04 18.18
CA SER A 17 0.65 -13.74 19.18
C SER A 17 0.87 -14.98 20.06
N ASN A 18 2.03 -15.08 20.73
CA ASN A 18 2.22 -16.05 21.82
C ASN A 18 1.13 -15.97 22.92
N THR A 19 0.24 -14.96 22.87
CA THR A 19 -0.93 -14.76 23.72
C THR A 19 -2.28 -15.17 23.09
N GLY A 20 -2.31 -15.70 21.86
CA GLY A 20 -3.52 -16.19 21.19
C GLY A 20 -4.41 -15.12 20.53
N GLN A 21 -3.93 -13.88 20.37
CA GLN A 21 -4.69 -12.79 19.73
C GLN A 21 -4.45 -12.76 18.22
N ASN A 22 -5.54 -12.59 17.44
CA ASN A 22 -5.49 -12.31 16.01
C ASN A 22 -4.89 -10.91 15.77
N TYR A 23 -3.89 -10.80 14.91
CA TYR A 23 -3.33 -9.49 14.52
C TYR A 23 -4.28 -8.62 13.68
N VAL A 24 -5.36 -9.18 13.16
CA VAL A 24 -6.35 -8.44 12.36
C VAL A 24 -7.43 -7.87 13.28
N LEU A 25 -7.52 -6.54 13.36
CA LEU A 25 -8.53 -5.82 14.13
C LEU A 25 -9.45 -5.07 13.16
N ARG A 26 -10.76 -5.04 13.46
CA ARG A 26 -11.75 -4.29 12.68
C ARG A 26 -11.92 -2.90 13.28
N ILE A 27 -11.85 -1.86 12.46
CA ILE A 27 -12.13 -0.47 12.83
C ILE A 27 -13.13 0.15 11.84
N ASP A 28 -13.93 1.11 12.30
CA ASP A 28 -14.97 1.73 11.47
C ASP A 28 -14.39 2.66 10.42
N ASP A 29 -15.02 2.74 9.24
CA ASP A 29 -14.69 3.76 8.25
C ASP A 29 -14.87 5.20 8.76
N ILE A 30 -13.94 6.09 8.39
CA ILE A 30 -14.06 7.52 8.67
C ILE A 30 -14.99 8.13 7.62
N LYS A 31 -16.15 8.61 8.05
CA LYS A 31 -17.18 9.19 7.17
C LYS A 31 -17.47 10.65 7.53
N ARG A 32 -17.65 11.50 6.53
CA ARG A 32 -18.10 12.90 6.69
C ARG A 32 -18.96 13.30 5.50
N ASN A 33 -20.10 13.95 5.75
CA ASN A 33 -21.03 14.41 4.72
C ASN A 33 -21.45 13.31 3.71
N ASN A 34 -21.73 12.09 4.19
CA ASN A 34 -22.02 10.89 3.39
C ASN A 34 -20.87 10.35 2.51
N TYR A 35 -19.65 10.90 2.60
CA TYR A 35 -18.48 10.37 1.92
C TYR A 35 -17.61 9.54 2.86
N CYS A 36 -17.08 8.42 2.35
CA CYS A 36 -16.10 7.59 3.05
C CYS A 36 -14.68 8.07 2.70
N PHE A 37 -13.93 8.55 3.70
CA PHE A 37 -12.57 9.06 3.53
C PHE A 37 -11.50 7.98 3.66
N THR A 38 -11.89 6.79 4.11
CA THR A 38 -11.01 5.63 4.29
C THR A 38 -11.46 4.45 3.42
N ASP A 39 -12.12 4.73 2.29
CA ASP A 39 -12.60 3.69 1.40
C ASP A 39 -11.45 2.81 0.91
N GLY A 40 -11.46 1.55 1.33
CA GLY A 40 -10.47 0.57 0.92
C GLY A 40 -9.09 0.76 1.57
N ILE A 41 -8.95 1.55 2.64
CA ILE A 41 -7.66 1.75 3.32
C ILE A 41 -7.71 1.49 4.85
N GLY A 42 -6.84 0.58 5.29
CA GLY A 42 -6.62 0.23 6.68
C GLY A 42 -5.30 0.77 7.23
N LYS A 43 -4.89 0.27 8.40
CA LYS A 43 -3.59 0.59 9.02
C LYS A 43 -2.76 -0.66 9.28
N ILE A 44 -1.44 -0.51 9.38
CA ILE A 44 -0.52 -1.59 9.77
C ILE A 44 0.51 -1.06 10.76
N SER A 45 0.83 -1.82 11.80
CA SER A 45 1.84 -1.40 12.78
C SER A 45 3.27 -1.45 12.21
N TRP A 46 4.18 -0.65 12.78
CA TRP A 46 5.60 -0.69 12.46
C TRP A 46 6.23 -2.06 12.67
N GLY A 47 5.90 -2.74 13.78
CA GLY A 47 6.43 -4.08 14.08
C GLY A 47 5.99 -5.12 13.04
N LEU A 48 4.73 -5.10 12.61
CA LEU A 48 4.25 -6.02 11.58
C LEU A 48 4.86 -5.71 10.21
N ALA A 49 4.95 -4.43 9.82
CA ALA A 49 5.59 -4.02 8.57
C ALA A 49 7.08 -4.40 8.52
N GLY A 50 7.81 -4.29 9.64
CA GLY A 50 9.19 -4.76 9.74
C GLY A 50 9.32 -6.26 9.48
N ARG A 51 8.40 -7.08 10.02
CA ARG A 51 8.36 -8.53 9.72
C ARG A 51 8.06 -8.83 8.27
N ILE A 52 7.16 -8.05 7.65
CA ILE A 52 6.85 -8.17 6.22
C ILE A 52 8.11 -7.91 5.40
N ALA A 53 8.82 -6.82 5.68
CA ALA A 53 10.03 -6.45 4.96
C ALA A 53 11.15 -7.50 5.11
N GLN A 54 11.33 -8.06 6.32
CA GLN A 54 12.24 -9.19 6.55
C GLN A 54 11.86 -10.42 5.70
N LYS A 55 10.57 -10.79 5.67
CA LYS A 55 10.09 -11.93 4.85
C LYS A 55 10.20 -11.66 3.34
N MET A 56 10.19 -10.39 2.92
CA MET A 56 10.45 -9.98 1.53
C MET A 56 11.94 -9.94 1.16
N ASN A 57 12.85 -10.28 2.08
CA ASN A 57 14.29 -10.13 1.91
C ASN A 57 14.70 -8.69 1.53
N ILE A 58 13.95 -7.69 1.99
CA ILE A 58 14.36 -6.29 1.87
C ILE A 58 15.46 -6.06 2.90
N SER A 59 16.62 -5.58 2.45
CA SER A 59 17.72 -5.22 3.36
C SER A 59 17.29 -4.03 4.20
N LEU A 60 17.02 -4.28 5.48
CA LEU A 60 16.68 -3.24 6.44
C LEU A 60 17.96 -2.72 7.09
N SER A 61 18.50 -1.63 6.56
CA SER A 61 19.57 -0.85 7.20
C SER A 61 19.02 0.19 8.15
N SER A 62 17.79 0.68 7.90
CA SER A 62 17.11 1.62 8.76
C SER A 62 15.58 1.51 8.67
N LYS A 63 14.87 2.34 9.45
CA LYS A 63 13.40 2.34 9.50
C LYS A 63 12.79 2.84 8.19
N GLU A 64 13.52 3.67 7.46
CA GLU A 64 13.18 4.26 6.17
C GLU A 64 13.13 3.22 5.05
N ASP A 65 13.76 2.06 5.22
CA ASP A 65 13.69 0.94 4.27
C ASP A 65 12.36 0.17 4.34
N ILE A 66 11.59 0.37 5.42
CA ILE A 66 10.26 -0.22 5.56
C ILE A 66 9.28 0.57 4.71
N SER A 67 8.62 -0.11 3.77
CA SER A 67 7.61 0.52 2.93
C SER A 67 6.46 1.09 3.78
N SER A 68 6.04 2.30 3.43
CA SER A 68 5.01 3.06 4.16
C SER A 68 3.59 2.57 3.90
N ALA A 69 3.37 1.82 2.81
CA ALA A 69 2.05 1.28 2.46
C ALA A 69 2.14 0.00 1.66
N TYR A 70 1.12 -0.85 1.79
CA TYR A 70 1.04 -2.17 1.17
C TYR A 70 -0.34 -2.37 0.57
N GLN A 71 -0.41 -3.01 -0.59
CA GLN A 71 -1.65 -3.56 -1.14
C GLN A 71 -1.84 -4.96 -0.59
N VAL A 72 -2.99 -5.22 0.04
CA VAL A 72 -3.21 -6.45 0.80
C VAL A 72 -4.51 -7.16 0.44
N ARG A 73 -4.52 -8.47 0.71
CA ARG A 73 -5.71 -9.32 0.79
C ARG A 73 -5.68 -10.12 2.08
N VAL A 74 -6.80 -10.17 2.79
CA VAL A 74 -6.95 -10.95 4.03
C VAL A 74 -8.43 -11.17 4.32
N ALA A 75 -8.87 -12.40 4.63
CA ALA A 75 -10.24 -12.72 5.05
C ALA A 75 -11.34 -12.10 4.17
N GLY A 76 -11.16 -12.18 2.83
CA GLY A 76 -12.11 -11.62 1.86
C GLY A 76 -12.12 -10.09 1.79
N CYS A 77 -11.24 -9.43 2.52
CA CYS A 77 -10.95 -8.01 2.40
C CYS A 77 -9.86 -7.76 1.36
N LYS A 78 -10.00 -6.66 0.61
CA LYS A 78 -9.02 -6.16 -0.34
C LYS A 78 -8.89 -4.66 -0.19
N GLY A 79 -7.65 -4.17 -0.19
CA GLY A 79 -7.40 -2.74 -0.14
C GLY A 79 -5.93 -2.40 0.06
N MET A 80 -5.70 -1.20 0.56
CA MET A 80 -4.40 -0.71 1.00
C MET A 80 -4.31 -0.72 2.52
N VAL A 81 -3.11 -0.82 3.06
CA VAL A 81 -2.82 -0.46 4.45
C VAL A 81 -1.60 0.45 4.49
N ALA A 82 -1.68 1.49 5.31
CA ALA A 82 -0.56 2.39 5.56
C ALA A 82 -0.05 2.23 6.98
N ILE A 83 1.22 2.54 7.21
CA ILE A 83 1.82 2.50 8.54
C ILE A 83 1.01 3.37 9.51
N ASP A 84 0.66 2.82 10.68
CA ASP A 84 0.08 3.59 11.78
C ASP A 84 1.20 4.41 12.44
N PRO A 85 1.21 5.75 12.31
CA PRO A 85 2.27 6.58 12.87
C PRO A 85 2.34 6.48 14.40
N GLU A 86 1.25 6.11 15.06
CA GLU A 86 1.16 5.95 16.51
C GLU A 86 1.68 4.60 17.01
N SER A 87 1.94 3.65 16.11
CA SER A 87 2.45 2.33 16.48
C SER A 87 3.94 2.34 16.81
N THR A 88 4.37 1.35 17.58
CA THR A 88 5.76 1.08 17.90
C THR A 88 6.26 -0.18 17.17
N LEU A 89 7.57 -0.45 17.26
CA LEU A 89 8.17 -1.68 16.74
C LEU A 89 7.72 -2.94 17.50
N ASN A 90 7.12 -2.79 18.69
CA ASN A 90 6.60 -3.89 19.50
C ASN A 90 5.13 -4.18 19.21
N ASP A 91 4.46 -3.33 18.44
CA ASP A 91 3.07 -3.54 18.05
C ASP A 91 3.00 -4.41 16.80
N TYR A 92 2.07 -5.37 16.84
CA TYR A 92 1.81 -6.28 15.74
C TYR A 92 0.32 -6.28 15.49
N TYR A 93 -0.14 -5.50 14.52
CA TYR A 93 -1.54 -5.51 14.10
C TYR A 93 -1.71 -4.98 12.69
N ILE A 94 -2.85 -5.32 12.10
CA ILE A 94 -3.41 -4.74 10.89
C ILE A 94 -4.86 -4.36 11.18
N HIS A 95 -5.23 -3.13 10.87
CA HIS A 95 -6.59 -2.64 10.98
C HIS A 95 -7.28 -2.74 9.63
N ILE A 96 -8.38 -3.47 9.56
CA ILE A 96 -9.26 -3.56 8.38
C ILE A 96 -10.56 -2.80 8.63
N ARG A 97 -11.19 -2.33 7.55
CA ARG A 97 -12.42 -1.53 7.59
C ARG A 97 -13.56 -2.20 6.82
N PRO A 98 -14.83 -1.88 7.11
CA PRO A 98 -15.98 -2.40 6.36
C PRO A 98 -15.88 -2.18 4.85
N SER A 99 -15.42 -1.00 4.40
CA SER A 99 -15.22 -0.70 2.97
C SER A 99 -14.26 -1.65 2.24
N MET A 100 -13.35 -2.31 2.96
CA MET A 100 -12.40 -3.27 2.40
C MET A 100 -13.00 -4.65 2.16
N GLU A 101 -14.07 -5.02 2.89
CA GLU A 101 -14.71 -6.34 2.82
C GLU A 101 -15.44 -6.52 1.48
N LYS A 102 -15.02 -7.52 0.67
CA LYS A 102 -15.62 -7.79 -0.65
C LYS A 102 -16.47 -9.05 -0.65
N PHE A 103 -16.11 -10.01 0.21
CA PHE A 103 -16.86 -11.23 0.46
C PHE A 103 -16.48 -11.78 1.83
N LEU A 104 -17.35 -12.62 2.41
CA LEU A 104 -17.06 -13.32 3.65
C LEU A 104 -16.06 -14.44 3.37
N SER A 105 -14.99 -14.52 4.17
CA SER A 105 -14.02 -15.61 4.11
C SER A 105 -13.41 -15.85 5.48
N ASP A 106 -13.22 -17.13 5.81
CA ASP A 106 -12.54 -17.58 7.02
C ASP A 106 -11.02 -17.75 6.83
N ASP A 107 -10.49 -17.39 5.64
CA ASP A 107 -9.06 -17.41 5.36
C ASP A 107 -8.37 -16.14 5.86
N TRP A 108 -7.76 -16.23 7.04
CA TRP A 108 -7.08 -15.11 7.69
C TRP A 108 -5.63 -14.89 7.22
N ASN A 109 -5.15 -15.60 6.20
CA ASN A 109 -3.82 -15.36 5.67
C ASN A 109 -3.68 -13.92 5.13
N LEU A 110 -2.63 -13.23 5.55
CA LEU A 110 -2.29 -11.90 5.05
C LEU A 110 -1.45 -12.06 3.77
N GLU A 111 -2.00 -11.67 2.63
CA GLU A 111 -1.27 -11.64 1.37
C GLU A 111 -0.86 -10.21 1.05
N ILE A 112 0.42 -10.02 0.74
CA ILE A 112 0.90 -8.75 0.19
C ILE A 112 0.95 -8.88 -1.33
N CYS A 113 0.14 -8.07 -2.01
CA CYS A 113 0.08 -8.02 -3.47
C CYS A 113 1.13 -7.09 -4.06
N GLU A 114 1.39 -5.96 -3.39
CA GLU A 114 2.33 -4.92 -3.82
C GLU A 114 2.71 -4.04 -2.61
N PHE A 115 3.81 -3.32 -2.68
CA PHE A 115 4.25 -2.36 -1.66
C PHE A 115 4.67 -1.04 -2.28
N ALA A 116 4.57 0.04 -1.50
CA ALA A 116 4.95 1.37 -1.94
C ALA A 116 6.47 1.46 -2.16
N ARG A 117 6.86 1.89 -3.35
CA ARG A 117 8.22 2.21 -3.74
C ARG A 117 8.21 3.34 -4.78
N PRO A 118 9.27 4.16 -4.87
CA PRO A 118 9.41 5.09 -5.98
C PRO A 118 9.39 4.33 -7.31
N LEU A 119 8.64 4.85 -8.27
CA LEU A 119 8.61 4.33 -9.64
C LEU A 119 8.94 5.47 -10.59
N THR A 120 9.69 5.16 -11.64
CA THR A 120 9.87 6.09 -12.76
C THR A 120 8.52 6.28 -13.45
N LEU A 121 8.05 7.52 -13.50
CA LEU A 121 6.81 7.87 -14.18
C LEU A 121 7.14 8.44 -15.56
N THR A 122 6.39 8.00 -16.56
CA THR A 122 6.35 8.61 -17.88
C THR A 122 4.98 9.21 -18.12
N LEU A 123 4.94 10.29 -18.90
CA LEU A 123 3.68 10.88 -19.35
C LEU A 123 3.09 9.98 -20.43
N ASN A 124 1.92 9.41 -20.16
CA ASN A 124 1.16 8.69 -21.18
C ASN A 124 0.34 9.69 -22.03
N ASP A 125 0.00 9.29 -23.25
CA ASP A 125 -0.73 10.15 -24.19
C ASP A 125 -2.07 10.66 -23.64
N GLN A 126 -2.72 9.87 -22.78
CA GLN A 126 -4.01 10.23 -22.18
C GLN A 126 -3.86 11.41 -21.20
N VAL A 127 -2.83 11.37 -20.34
CA VAL A 127 -2.52 12.43 -19.39
C VAL A 127 -2.03 13.68 -20.14
N ILE A 128 -1.21 13.51 -21.19
CA ILE A 128 -0.77 14.64 -22.03
C ILE A 128 -1.98 15.38 -22.62
N ARG A 129 -2.96 14.65 -23.16
CA ARG A 129 -4.19 15.26 -23.72
C ARG A 129 -4.99 15.99 -22.66
N LEU A 130 -5.27 15.33 -21.52
CA LEU A 130 -6.01 15.96 -20.42
C LEU A 130 -5.34 17.25 -19.94
N LEU A 131 -4.01 17.23 -19.80
CA LEU A 131 -3.26 18.40 -19.40
C LEU A 131 -3.26 19.47 -20.50
N SER A 132 -3.14 19.08 -21.79
CA SER A 132 -3.22 19.98 -22.96
C SER A 132 -4.51 20.81 -23.00
N ASP A 133 -5.62 20.21 -22.55
CA ASP A 133 -6.93 20.82 -22.53
C ASP A 133 -7.17 21.76 -21.32
N LEU A 134 -6.31 21.72 -20.30
CA LEU A 134 -6.32 22.66 -19.18
C LEU A 134 -5.52 23.91 -19.56
N ASP A 135 -6.07 25.11 -19.36
CA ASP A 135 -5.52 26.39 -19.83
C ASP A 135 -3.98 26.52 -19.69
N ASN A 136 -3.31 26.57 -20.85
CA ASN A 136 -1.90 26.88 -21.11
C ASN A 136 -0.79 25.87 -20.70
N PRO A 137 -0.64 24.74 -21.41
CA PRO A 137 0.52 23.83 -21.23
C PRO A 137 1.35 23.60 -22.50
N GLY A 138 0.95 24.16 -23.65
CA GLY A 138 1.62 23.92 -24.94
C GLY A 138 3.12 24.28 -24.93
N GLY A 139 3.49 25.33 -24.20
CA GLY A 139 4.90 25.70 -24.00
C GLY A 139 5.66 24.70 -23.12
N ALA A 140 5.07 24.24 -22.03
CA ALA A 140 5.73 23.34 -21.07
C ALA A 140 6.01 21.95 -21.66
N PHE A 141 5.06 21.38 -22.41
CA PHE A 141 5.27 20.09 -23.07
C PHE A 141 6.35 20.15 -24.15
N THR A 142 6.36 21.23 -24.95
CA THR A 142 7.37 21.43 -25.99
C THR A 142 8.76 21.63 -25.38
N SER A 143 8.87 22.40 -24.29
CA SER A 143 10.15 22.57 -23.57
C SER A 143 10.67 21.25 -22.99
N LEU A 144 9.82 20.45 -22.34
CA LEU A 144 10.21 19.12 -21.83
C LEU A 144 10.63 18.17 -22.95
N GLN A 145 9.98 18.25 -24.11
CA GLN A 145 10.35 17.46 -25.28
C GLN A 145 11.73 17.88 -25.82
N ASN A 146 12.01 19.18 -25.89
CA ASN A 146 13.30 19.71 -26.34
C ASN A 146 14.43 19.38 -25.35
N GLU A 147 14.22 19.55 -24.04
CA GLU A 147 15.20 19.12 -23.02
C GLU A 147 15.51 17.62 -23.12
N GLY A 148 14.49 16.82 -23.38
CA GLY A 148 14.66 15.41 -23.69
C GLY A 148 15.60 15.22 -24.87
N PHE A 149 15.34 15.86 -26.01
CA PHE A 149 16.19 15.75 -27.21
C PHE A 149 17.63 16.23 -27.00
N ASP A 150 17.85 17.34 -26.28
CA ASP A 150 19.17 17.89 -26.00
C ASP A 150 20.02 16.97 -25.12
N HIS A 151 19.39 16.18 -24.24
CA HIS A 151 20.09 15.21 -23.39
C HIS A 151 20.56 13.95 -24.17
N TRP A 152 20.12 13.75 -25.42
CA TRP A 152 20.51 12.63 -26.28
C TRP A 152 21.55 13.00 -27.38
N GLN A 153 22.07 14.24 -27.39
CA GLN A 153 23.23 14.64 -28.22
C GLN A 153 24.53 14.64 -27.42
#